data_AF-A0A356LEJ5-F1
#
_entry.id   AF-A0A356LEJ5-F1
#
_cell.length_a   1.000
_cell.length_b   1.000
_cell.length_c   1.000
_cell.angle_alpha   90.00
_cell.angle_beta   90.00
_cell.angle_gamma   90.00
#
_symmetry.space_group_name_H-M   'P 1'
#
loop_
_entity.id
_entity.type
_entity.pdbx_description
1 polymer ?
#
loop_
_entity_poly.entity_id
_entity_poly.type
_entity_poly.pdbx_seq_one_letter_code
_entity_poly.pdbx_strand_id
1 'polypeptide(L)' 'MDLRKLKTLIDLVAESGIAELEITEGEGKVRIVKFSQTLQPVAPAQPQPAPAAAAAP' A
#
# COMPACT_ATOMS: atom_id res chain seq x y z
N MET A 1 11.52 -10.63 -21.26
CA MET A 1 11.99 -10.87 -19.87
C MET A 1 11.78 -12.34 -19.51
N ASP A 2 12.79 -12.97 -18.91
CA ASP A 2 12.77 -14.39 -18.54
C ASP A 2 12.30 -14.60 -17.10
N LEU A 3 11.65 -15.74 -16.80
CA LEU A 3 11.19 -16.08 -15.45
C LEU A 3 12.33 -16.09 -14.40
N ARG A 4 13.54 -16.45 -14.83
CA ARG A 4 14.76 -16.40 -13.98
C ARG A 4 15.13 -14.98 -13.57
N LYS A 5 15.11 -14.02 -14.49
CA LYS A 5 15.39 -12.60 -14.21
C LYS A 5 14.32 -12.00 -13.30
N LEU A 6 13.05 -12.33 -13.55
CA LEU A 6 11.92 -11.88 -12.75
C LEU A 6 12.07 -12.28 -11.28
N LYS A 7 12.45 -13.53 -11.02
CA LYS A 7 12.65 -14.04 -9.66
C LYS A 7 13.75 -13.27 -8.93
N THR A 8 14.91 -13.07 -9.56
CA THR A 8 16.02 -12.32 -8.96
C THR A 8 15.64 -10.87 -8.66
N LEU A 9 14.87 -10.23 -9.55
CA LEU A 9 14.33 -8.89 -9.34
C LEU A 9 13.33 -8.83 -8.17
N ILE A 10 12.45 -9.82 -8.05
CA ILE A 10 11.51 -9.93 -6.93
C ILE A 10 12.27 -10.10 -5.61
N ASP A 11 13.28 -10.98 -5.58
CA ASP A 11 14.13 -11.20 -4.40
C ASP A 11 14.84 -9.88 -3.99
N LEU A 12 15.42 -9.15 -4.97
CA LEU A 12 16.08 -7.86 -4.72
C LEU A 12 15.13 -6.76 -4.21
N VAL A 13 13.93 -6.66 -4.79
CA VAL A 13 12.91 -5.68 -4.39
C VAL A 13 12.38 -6.02 -2.99
N ALA A 14 12.23 -7.31 -2.69
CA ALA A 14 11.81 -7.76 -1.38
C ALA A 14 12.82 -7.39 -0.29
N GLU A 15 14.12 -7.56 -0.55
CA GLU A 15 15.23 -7.21 0.37
C GLU A 15 15.48 -5.70 0.47
N SER A 16 15.40 -4.95 -0.63
CA SER A 16 15.62 -3.49 -0.62
C SER A 16 14.47 -2.69 0.02
N GLY A 17 13.36 -3.34 0.36
CA GLY A 17 12.20 -2.67 0.96
C GLY A 17 11.47 -1.71 0.00
N ILE A 18 11.69 -1.84 -1.31
CA ILE A 18 11.08 -0.99 -2.33
C ILE A 18 9.61 -1.39 -2.49
N ALA A 19 8.71 -0.41 -2.44
CA ALA A 19 7.27 -0.64 -2.55
C ALA A 19 6.82 -0.97 -3.98
N GLU A 20 7.46 -0.38 -5.00
CA GLU A 20 7.09 -0.53 -6.40
C GLU A 20 8.32 -0.48 -7.31
N LEU A 21 8.38 -1.36 -8.32
CA LEU A 21 9.39 -1.35 -9.37
C LEU A 21 8.75 -1.58 -10.73
N GLU A 22 8.96 -0.65 -11.67
CA GLU A 22 8.52 -0.77 -13.06
C GLU A 22 9.74 -0.87 -13.98
N ILE A 23 9.75 -1.88 -14.84
CA ILE A 23 10.82 -2.15 -15.80
C ILE A 23 10.22 -2.20 -17.19
N THR A 24 10.83 -1.46 -18.11
CA THR A 24 10.50 -1.48 -19.54
C THR A 24 11.75 -1.90 -20.30
N GLU A 25 11.68 -3.03 -21.00
CA GLU A 25 12.80 -3.57 -21.78
C GLU A 25 12.29 -3.88 -23.20
N GLY A 26 12.69 -3.04 -24.16
CA GLY A 26 12.17 -3.11 -25.54
C GLY A 26 10.67 -2.85 -25.59
N GLU A 27 9.90 -3.80 -26.10
CA GLU A 27 8.42 -3.77 -26.13
C GLU A 27 7.77 -4.37 -24.88
N GLY A 28 8.54 -4.96 -23.94
CA GLY A 28 8.01 -5.61 -22.74
C GLY A 28 7.95 -4.68 -21.54
N LYS A 29 6.79 -4.60 -20.89
CA LYS A 29 6.59 -3.89 -19.60
C LYS A 29 6.29 -4.88 -18.48
N VAL A 30 6.99 -4.74 -17.36
CA VAL A 30 6.75 -5.49 -16.13
C VAL A 30 6.66 -4.52 -14.96
N ARG A 31 5.61 -4.66 -14.16
CA ARG A 31 5.41 -3.90 -12.91
C ARG A 31 5.37 -4.87 -11.73
N ILE A 32 6.29 -4.70 -10.79
CA ILE A 32 6.39 -5.46 -9.55
C ILE A 32 5.93 -4.54 -8.42
N VAL A 33 4.87 -4.92 -7.72
CA VAL A 33 4.33 -4.17 -6.57
C VAL A 33 4.53 -5.02 -5.33
N LYS A 34 5.31 -4.53 -4.37
CA LYS A 34 5.44 -5.15 -3.05
C LYS A 34 4.21 -4.76 -2.25
N PHE A 35 3.25 -5.68 -2.16
CA PHE A 35 2.08 -5.51 -1.32
C PHE A 35 2.48 -5.67 0.15
N SER A 36 3.14 -4.65 0.70
CA SER A 36 3.19 -4.48 2.15
C SER A 36 1.78 -4.11 2.57
N GLN A 37 1.05 -5.06 3.15
CA GLN A 37 -0.16 -4.77 3.89
C GLN A 37 0.26 -3.97 5.13
N THR A 38 0.58 -2.69 4.94
CA THR A 38 0.62 -1.73 6.04
C THR A 38 -0.83 -1.58 6.47
N LEU A 39 -1.24 -2.42 7.42
CA LEU A 39 -2.49 -2.26 8.15
C LEU A 39 -2.44 -0.84 8.72
N GLN A 40 -3.08 0.11 8.05
CA GLN A 40 -3.23 1.45 8.58
C GLN A 40 -3.98 1.28 9.90
N PRO A 41 -3.42 1.71 11.04
CA PRO A 41 -4.13 1.64 12.29
C PRO A 41 -5.40 2.46 12.14
N VAL A 42 -6.54 1.77 12.17
CA VAL A 42 -7.86 2.40 12.22
C VAL A 42 -7.88 3.20 13.52
N ALA A 43 -7.80 4.53 13.40
CA ALA A 43 -7.90 5.40 14.55
C ALA A 43 -9.29 5.20 15.19
N PRO A 44 -9.36 4.98 16.52
CA PRO A 44 -10.64 4.86 17.19
C PRO A 44 -11.43 6.16 17.01
N ALA A 45 -12.61 6.05 16.41
CA ALA A 45 -13.53 7.16 16.25
C ALA A 45 -13.88 7.73 17.63
N GLN A 46 -13.57 9.01 17.85
CA GLN A 46 -13.91 9.68 19.09
C GLN A 46 -15.44 9.88 19.16
N PRO A 47 -16.07 9.62 20.32
CA PRO A 47 -17.49 9.86 20.50
C PRO A 47 -17.82 11.33 20.23
N GLN A 48 -18.69 11.59 19.25
CA GLN A 48 -19.20 12.92 18.97
C GLN A 48 -20.20 13.32 20.08
N PRO A 49 -20.04 14.49 20.73
CA PRO A 49 -20.96 14.93 21.76
C PRO A 49 -22.36 15.15 21.17
N ALA A 50 -23.37 14.54 21.81
CA ALA A 50 -24.76 14.68 21.44
C ALA A 50 -25.24 16.12 21.72
N PRO A 51 -26.00 16.77 20.81
CA PRO A 51 -26.52 18.10 21.04
C PRO A 51 -27.52 18.07 22.19
N ALA A 52 -27.25 18.88 23.22
CA ALA A 52 -28.18 19.11 24.31
C ALA A 52 -29.42 19.82 23.76
N ALA A 53 -30.59 19.19 23.94
CA ALA A 53 -31.87 19.80 23.62
C ALA A 53 -32.07 21.03 24.52
N ALA A 54 -32.15 22.20 23.90
CA ALA A 54 -32.50 23.44 24.59
C ALA A 54 -33.96 23.34 25.06
N ALA A 55 -34.16 23.27 26.37
CA ALA A 55 -35.47 23.45 26.97
C ALA A 55 -35.89 24.93 26.79
N ALA A 56 -36.99 25.13 26.09
CA ALA A 56 -37.61 26.43 25.90
C ALA A 56 -38.34 26.87 27.19
N PRO A 57 -38.42 28.19 27.47
CA PRO A 57 -38.94 28.77 28.72
C PRO A 57 -40.44 28.59 28.93
#